data_AF-A0AA45C544-F1
#
_entry.id   AF-A0AA45C544-F1
#
_cell.length_a   1.000
_cell.length_b   1.000
_cell.length_c   1.000
_cell.angle_alpha   90.00
_cell.angle_beta   90.00
_cell.angle_gamma   90.00
#
_symmetry.space_group_name_H-M   'P 1'
#
loop_
_entity.id
_entity.type
_entity.pdbx_description
1 polymer ?
#
loop_
_entity_poly.entity_id
_entity_poly.type
_entity_poly.pdbx_seq_one_letter_code
_entity_poly.pdbx_strand_id
1 'polypeptide(L)'
;MPPAREDLLENNDFKEFFEKNPYAAEYAKYVKYAIPPAQTTKTVDIQDEMTVNLIEPLMYGTKNYEQAIKDATKNINRILW
;
A
#
# COMPACT_ATOMS: atom_id res chain seq x y z
N MET A 1 12.34 4.46 6.54
CA MET A 1 11.52 3.23 6.63
C MET A 1 12.12 2.37 7.73
N PRO A 2 11.34 1.90 8.71
CA PRO A 2 11.84 0.99 9.75
C PRO A 2 12.36 -0.33 9.15
N PRO A 3 13.28 -1.05 9.82
CA PRO A 3 13.75 -2.36 9.37
C PRO A 3 12.59 -3.36 9.23
N ALA A 4 12.63 -4.25 8.24
CA ALA A 4 11.57 -5.26 8.02
C ALA A 4 11.63 -6.38 9.07
N ARG A 5 11.20 -6.07 10.30
CA ARG A 5 11.20 -6.95 11.47
C ARG A 5 9.92 -6.77 12.28
N GLU A 6 9.57 -7.82 13.01
CA GLU A 6 8.34 -7.84 13.80
C GLU A 6 8.52 -7.32 15.23
N ASP A 7 9.75 -7.32 15.74
CA ASP A 7 10.09 -7.07 17.13
C ASP A 7 10.66 -5.66 17.39
N LEU A 8 10.49 -4.72 16.46
CA LEU A 8 11.10 -3.39 16.52
C LEU A 8 10.78 -2.60 17.79
N LEU A 9 9.61 -2.82 18.40
CA LEU A 9 9.17 -2.12 19.62
C LEU A 9 9.40 -2.92 20.90
N GLU A 10 9.82 -4.17 20.78
CA GLU A 10 10.04 -5.09 21.90
C GLU A 10 11.54 -5.35 22.13
N ASN A 11 12.34 -5.21 21.07
CA ASN A 11 13.76 -5.46 21.10
C ASN A 11 14.53 -4.33 21.79
N ASN A 12 15.30 -4.70 22.81
CA ASN A 12 16.09 -3.77 23.62
C ASN A 12 17.08 -2.95 22.79
N ASP A 13 17.58 -3.47 21.68
CA ASP A 13 18.53 -2.78 20.80
C ASP A 13 17.92 -1.54 20.13
N PHE A 14 16.60 -1.52 19.94
CA PHE A 14 15.89 -0.42 19.27
C PHE A 14 15.05 0.44 20.22
N LYS A 15 14.92 0.04 21.48
CA LYS A 15 14.05 0.67 22.48
C LYS A 15 14.33 2.15 22.65
N GLU A 16 15.59 2.52 22.91
CA GLU A 16 15.98 3.92 23.12
C GLU A 16 15.68 4.79 21.89
N PHE A 17 15.90 4.25 20.69
CA PHE A 17 15.62 4.98 19.45
C PHE A 17 14.13 5.28 19.30
N PHE A 18 13.27 4.29 19.49
CA PHE A 18 11.82 4.47 19.31
C PHE A 18 11.17 5.28 20.45
N GLU A 19 11.71 5.23 21.68
CA GLU A 19 11.30 6.12 22.77
C GLU A 19 11.59 7.59 22.45
N LYS A 20 12.74 7.88 21.81
CA LYS A 20 13.13 9.24 21.42
C LYS A 20 12.48 9.73 20.12
N ASN A 21 11.95 8.82 19.29
CA ASN A 21 11.40 9.13 17.97
C ASN A 21 9.96 8.60 17.83
N PRO A 22 8.97 9.27 18.44
CA PRO A 22 7.59 8.79 18.49
C PRO A 22 6.96 8.62 17.09
N TYR A 23 7.29 9.48 16.12
CA TYR A 23 6.82 9.31 14.75
C TYR A 23 7.36 8.04 14.10
N ALA A 24 8.63 7.71 14.31
CA ALA A 24 9.22 6.48 13.79
C ALA A 24 8.62 5.25 14.49
N ALA A 25 8.32 5.36 15.79
CA ALA A 25 7.68 4.30 16.56
C ALA A 25 6.28 3.97 16.02
N GLU A 26 5.52 4.97 15.56
CA GLU A 26 4.21 4.71 14.94
C GLU A 26 4.33 3.87 13.67
N TYR A 27 5.28 4.18 12.78
CA TYR A 27 5.51 3.34 11.60
C TYR A 27 5.93 1.91 11.99
N ALA A 28 6.73 1.75 13.03
CA ALA A 28 7.21 0.44 13.49
C ALA A 28 6.09 -0.49 13.97
N LYS A 29 4.98 0.03 14.50
CA LYS A 29 3.81 -0.77 14.91
C LYS A 29 3.20 -1.57 13.76
N TYR A 30 3.29 -1.04 12.54
CA TYR A 30 2.62 -1.61 11.37
C TYR A 30 3.50 -2.50 10.51
N VAL A 31 4.82 -2.55 10.74
CA VAL A 31 5.77 -3.28 9.89
C VAL A 31 5.42 -4.76 9.77
N LYS A 32 5.08 -5.42 10.90
CA LYS A 32 4.71 -6.84 10.92
C LYS A 32 3.39 -7.17 10.22
N TYR A 33 2.57 -6.15 9.96
CA TYR A 33 1.24 -6.31 9.34
C TYR A 33 1.22 -5.81 7.89
N ALA A 34 2.29 -5.17 7.44
CA ALA A 34 2.35 -4.59 6.11
C ALA A 34 2.51 -5.70 5.05
N ILE A 35 1.69 -5.63 4.01
CA ILE A 35 1.82 -6.49 2.84
C ILE A 35 2.73 -5.78 1.83
N PRO A 36 3.82 -6.41 1.36
CA PRO A 36 4.68 -5.81 0.34
C PRO A 36 3.93 -5.70 -1.00
N PRO A 37 4.41 -4.86 -1.93
CA PRO A 37 3.86 -4.80 -3.27
C PRO A 37 3.80 -6.19 -3.94
N ALA A 38 2.79 -6.40 -4.78
CA ALA A 38 2.65 -7.63 -5.54
C ALA A 38 3.91 -7.93 -6.37
N GLN A 39 4.31 -9.20 -6.43
CA GLN A 39 5.49 -9.64 -7.19
C GLN A 39 5.17 -9.73 -8.68
N THR A 40 5.13 -8.58 -9.35
CA THR A 40 4.91 -8.48 -10.80
C THR A 40 5.84 -7.43 -11.41
N THR A 41 6.26 -7.65 -12.65
CA THR A 41 7.01 -6.66 -13.42
C THR A 41 6.13 -5.54 -13.96
N LYS A 42 4.80 -5.66 -13.81
CA LYS A 42 3.78 -4.75 -14.34
C LYS A 42 3.21 -3.81 -13.28
N THR A 43 3.89 -3.63 -12.14
CA THR A 43 3.38 -2.87 -10.99
C THR A 43 2.99 -1.44 -11.36
N VAL A 44 3.80 -0.76 -12.18
CA VAL A 44 3.52 0.63 -12.60
C VAL A 44 2.23 0.69 -13.42
N ASP A 45 2.11 -0.13 -14.47
CA ASP A 45 0.91 -0.17 -15.32
C ASP A 45 -0.37 -0.46 -14.51
N ILE A 46 -0.28 -1.36 -13.53
CA ILE A 46 -1.41 -1.70 -12.66
C ILE A 46 -1.78 -0.53 -11.74
N GLN A 47 -0.80 0.18 -11.18
CA GLN A 47 -1.03 1.33 -10.31
C GLN A 47 -1.59 2.54 -11.06
N ASP A 48 -1.12 2.78 -12.29
CA ASP A 48 -1.66 3.81 -13.17
C ASP A 48 -3.12 3.50 -13.53
N GLU A 49 -3.43 2.25 -13.86
CA GLU A 49 -4.79 1.82 -14.17
C GLU A 49 -5.73 1.94 -12.95
N MET A 50 -5.27 1.57 -11.75
CA MET A 50 -6.02 1.82 -10.51
C MET A 50 -6.26 3.33 -10.29
N THR A 51 -5.30 4.18 -10.61
CA THR A 51 -5.47 5.63 -10.45
C THR A 51 -6.55 6.15 -11.38
N VAL A 52 -6.43 5.87 -12.68
CA VAL A 52 -7.29 6.44 -13.73
C VAL A 52 -8.71 5.87 -13.71
N ASN A 53 -8.88 4.56 -13.45
CA ASN A 53 -10.19 3.93 -13.57
C ASN A 53 -10.89 3.62 -12.24
N LEU A 54 -10.17 3.67 -11.10
CA LEU A 54 -10.75 3.46 -9.78
C LEU A 54 -10.69 4.71 -8.90
N ILE A 55 -9.51 5.24 -8.61
CA ILE A 55 -9.35 6.32 -7.62
C ILE A 55 -9.90 7.65 -8.12
N GLU A 56 -9.45 8.14 -9.27
CA GLU A 56 -9.89 9.43 -9.81
C GLU A 56 -11.40 9.47 -10.07
N PRO A 57 -12.05 8.43 -10.66
CA PRO A 57 -13.48 8.48 -10.89
C PRO A 57 -14.31 8.50 -9.62
N LEU A 58 -13.84 7.80 -8.57
CA LEU A 58 -14.47 7.84 -7.24
C LEU A 58 -14.27 9.19 -6.56
N MET A 59 -13.06 9.75 -6.61
CA MET A 59 -12.73 11.03 -6.00
C MET A 59 -13.48 12.19 -6.64
N TYR A 60 -13.59 12.21 -7.97
CA TYR A 60 -14.25 13.28 -8.73
C TYR A 60 -15.73 13.00 -9.01
N GLY A 61 -16.26 11.85 -8.55
CA GLY A 61 -17.67 11.49 -8.71
C GLY A 61 -18.11 11.26 -10.15
N THR A 62 -17.18 10.93 -11.07
CA THR A 62 -17.50 10.68 -12.48
C THR A 62 -18.00 9.25 -12.74
N LYS A 63 -17.78 8.32 -11.80
CA LYS A 63 -18.34 6.96 -11.79
C LYS A 63 -18.79 6.57 -10.39
N ASN A 64 -19.75 5.64 -10.29
CA ASN A 64 -20.09 4.99 -9.02
C ASN A 64 -19.08 3.86 -8.70
N TYR A 65 -19.12 3.34 -7.46
CA TYR A 65 -18.17 2.34 -6.99
C TYR A 65 -18.20 1.03 -7.80
N GLU A 66 -19.38 0.57 -8.19
CA GLU A 66 -19.53 -0.68 -8.94
C GLU A 66 -18.88 -0.57 -10.32
N GLN A 67 -19.12 0.54 -11.00
CA GLN A 67 -18.58 0.78 -12.33
C GLN A 67 -17.05 0.98 -12.29
N ALA A 68 -16.55 1.76 -11.32
CA ALA A 68 -15.12 2.01 -11.16
C ALA A 68 -14.34 0.70 -10.87
N ILE A 69 -14.84 -0.14 -9.95
CA ILE A 69 -14.22 -1.44 -9.62
C ILE A 69 -14.26 -2.37 -10.84
N LYS A 70 -15.39 -2.45 -11.54
CA LYS A 70 -15.57 -3.33 -12.70
C LYS A 70 -14.61 -2.96 -13.84
N ASP A 71 -14.50 -1.67 -14.15
CA ASP A 71 -13.64 -1.17 -15.22
C ASP A 71 -12.16 -1.39 -14.88
N ALA A 72 -11.72 -0.99 -13.69
CA ALA A 72 -10.34 -1.19 -13.25
C ALA A 72 -9.96 -2.68 -13.22
N THR A 73 -10.82 -3.56 -12.69
CA THR A 73 -10.57 -5.01 -12.67
C THR A 73 -10.42 -5.57 -14.08
N LYS A 74 -11.31 -5.19 -15.00
CA LYS A 74 -11.25 -5.65 -16.40
C LYS A 74 -9.95 -5.23 -17.08
N ASN A 75 -9.51 -4.00 -16.86
CA ASN A 75 -8.31 -3.46 -17.50
C ASN A 75 -7.04 -4.01 -16.88
N ILE A 76 -6.96 -4.12 -15.55
CA ILE A 76 -5.84 -4.77 -14.83
C ILE A 76 -5.69 -6.22 -15.28
N ASN A 77 -6.78 -6.96 -15.45
CA ASN A 77 -6.71 -8.34 -15.96
C ASN A 77 -6.10 -8.43 -17.37
N ARG A 78 -6.32 -7.43 -18.24
CA ARG A 78 -5.68 -7.37 -19.57
C ARG A 78 -4.20 -7.02 -19.51
N ILE A 79 -3.77 -6.32 -18.46
CA ILE A 79 -2.34 -6.04 -18.22
C ILE A 79 -1.65 -7.34 -17.79
N LEU A 80 -2.31 -8.13 -16.93
CA LEU A 80 -1.77 -9.35 -16.35
C LEU A 80 -1.74 -10.56 -17.31
N TRP A 81 -2.73 -10.71 -18.20
CA TRP A 81 -2.93 -11.90 -19.03
C TRP A 81 -3.13 -11.59 -20.51
#